data_AF-A0A495J363-F1
#
_entry.id   AF-A0A495J363-F1
#
_cell.length_a   1.000
_cell.length_b   1.000
_cell.length_c   1.000
_cell.angle_alpha   90.00
_cell.angle_beta   90.00
_cell.angle_gamma   90.00
#
_symmetry.space_group_name_H-M   'P 1'
#
loop_
_entity.id
_entity.type
_entity.pdbx_description
1 polymer ?
#
loop_
_entity_poly.entity_id
_entity_poly.type
_entity_poly.pdbx_seq_one_letter_code
_entity_poly.pdbx_strand_id
1 'polypeptide(L)' 'MHPENKEQLLALKAVAKALKISVETQKDSYDPDFVAMVKGAEKRGNYKTIDPEDVWGSLNLK' A
#
# COMPACT_ATOMS: atom_id res chain seq x y z
N MET A 1 7.49 1.88 3.11
CA MET A 1 8.25 2.95 2.44
C MET A 1 7.96 2.87 0.95
N HIS A 2 7.62 3.98 0.30
CA HIS A 2 7.35 4.02 -1.14
C HIS A 2 8.42 4.90 -1.82
N PRO A 3 9.53 4.31 -2.31
CA PRO A 3 10.60 5.08 -2.93
C PRO A 3 10.12 5.71 -4.24
N GLU A 4 10.43 6.99 -4.43
CA GLU A 4 10.01 7.78 -5.60
C GLU A 4 10.86 7.51 -6.84
N ASN A 5 12.07 6.96 -6.63
CA ASN A 5 13.01 6.69 -7.71
C ASN A 5 13.87 5.44 -7.47
N LYS A 6 14.58 5.02 -8.53
CA LYS A 6 15.39 3.78 -8.52
C LYS A 6 16.57 3.84 -7.56
N GLU A 7 17.13 5.03 -7.31
CA GLU A 7 18.25 5.22 -6.39
C GLU A 7 17.84 5.00 -4.94
N GLN A 8 16.69 5.57 -4.54
CA GLN A 8 16.12 5.33 -3.20
C GLN A 8 15.79 3.85 -2.99
N LEU A 9 15.25 3.18 -4.00
CA LEU A 9 14.98 1.74 -3.93
C LEU A 9 16.27 0.93 -3.74
N LEU A 10 17.35 1.29 -4.44
CA LEU A 10 18.66 0.66 -4.29
C LEU A 10 19.25 0.86 -2.89
N ALA A 11 19.15 2.08 -2.35
CA ALA A 11 19.60 2.38 -0.99
C ALA A 11 18.84 1.55 0.06
N LEU A 12 17.51 1.45 -0.07
CA LEU A 12 16.69 0.63 0.82
C LEU A 12 17.03 -0.85 0.73
N LYS A 13 17.27 -1.37 -0.49
CA LYS A 13 17.74 -2.75 -0.69
C LYS A 13 19.10 -3.01 -0.05
N ALA A 14 20.03 -2.05 -0.12
CA ALA A 14 21.35 -2.17 0.49
C ALA A 14 21.27 -2.22 2.03
N VAL A 15 20.46 -1.34 2.64
CA VAL A 15 20.21 -1.35 4.08
C VAL A 15 19.54 -2.66 4.52
N ALA A 16 18.50 -3.10 3.82
CA ALA A 16 17.81 -4.35 4.15
C ALA A 16 18.74 -5.58 4.02
N LYS A 17 19.61 -5.61 3.02
CA LYS A 17 20.64 -6.64 2.85
C LYS A 17 21.64 -6.64 4.01
N ALA A 18 22.08 -5.47 4.48
CA ALA A 18 22.96 -5.35 5.64
C ALA A 18 22.29 -5.88 6.93
N LEU A 19 20.97 -5.71 7.04
CA LEU A 19 20.15 -6.23 8.14
C LEU A 19 19.70 -7.68 7.96
N LYS A 20 20.17 -8.38 6.91
CA LYS A 20 19.76 -9.75 6.55
C LYS A 20 18.25 -9.94 6.34
N ILE A 21 17.56 -8.89 5.92
CA ILE A 21 16.12 -8.93 5.59
C ILE A 21 15.99 -9.32 4.11
N SER A 22 15.20 -10.36 3.83
CA SER A 22 14.89 -10.78 2.45
C SER A 22 13.93 -9.78 1.80
N VAL A 23 14.44 -8.95 0.88
CA VAL A 23 13.60 -8.06 0.08
C VAL A 23 13.25 -8.75 -1.22
N GLU A 24 12.08 -9.38 -1.25
CA GLU A 24 11.50 -9.94 -2.46
C GLU A 24 10.73 -8.87 -3.21
N THR A 25 11.14 -8.58 -4.44
CA THR A 25 10.33 -7.81 -5.38
C THR A 25 9.64 -8.79 -6.31
N GLN A 26 8.40 -9.14 -6.00
CA GLN A 26 7.57 -9.92 -6.92
C GLN A 26 7.30 -9.07 -8.16
N LYS A 27 7.60 -9.63 -9.33
CA LYS A 27 7.22 -9.04 -10.64
C LYS A 27 5.81 -9.42 -11.04
N ASP A 28 5.16 -10.25 -10.23
CA ASP A 28 3.89 -10.86 -10.56
C ASP A 28 2.77 -9.84 -10.40
N SER A 29 1.74 -9.99 -11.23
CA SER A 29 0.53 -9.20 -11.09
C SER A 29 -0.08 -9.42 -9.70
N TYR A 30 -0.70 -8.38 -9.15
CA TYR A 30 -1.47 -8.51 -7.91
C TYR A 30 -2.41 -9.72 -7.98
N ASP A 31 -2.64 -10.33 -6.83
CA ASP A 31 -3.58 -11.43 -6.67
C ASP A 31 -4.89 -11.12 -7.43
N PRO A 32 -5.35 -12.01 -8.34
CA PRO A 32 -6.51 -11.74 -9.17
C PRO A 32 -7.78 -11.45 -8.38
N ASP A 33 -7.97 -12.08 -7.22
CA ASP A 33 -9.13 -11.88 -6.36
C ASP A 33 -9.06 -10.51 -5.69
N PHE A 34 -7.87 -10.08 -5.27
CA PHE A 34 -7.65 -8.70 -4.80
C PHE A 34 -7.99 -7.67 -5.89
N VAL A 35 -7.54 -7.88 -7.12
CA VAL A 35 -7.85 -6.97 -8.25
C VAL A 35 -9.35 -6.94 -8.53
N ALA A 36 -10.02 -8.09 -8.51
CA ALA A 36 -11.47 -8.18 -8.70
C ALA A 36 -12.24 -7.45 -7.59
N MET A 37 -11.82 -7.61 -6.33
CA MET A 37 -12.38 -6.93 -5.18
C MET A 37 -12.29 -5.40 -5.33
N VAL A 38 -11.10 -4.88 -5.70
CA VAL A 38 -10.88 -3.43 -5.88
C VAL A 38 -11.75 -2.88 -7.00
N LYS A 39 -11.78 -3.54 -8.17
CA LYS A 39 -12.63 -3.12 -9.31
C LYS A 39 -14.12 -3.17 -8.95
N GLY A 40 -14.54 -4.15 -8.14
CA GLY A 40 -15.90 -4.23 -7.62
C GLY A 40 -16.22 -3.07 -6.68
N ALA A 41 -15.28 -2.69 -5.81
CA ALA A 41 -15.44 -1.56 -4.89
C ALA A 41 -15.56 -0.22 -5.62
N GLU A 42 -14.71 0.01 -6.63
CA GLU A 42 -14.75 1.21 -7.47
C GLU A 42 -16.13 1.41 -8.11
N LYS A 43 -16.72 0.35 -8.66
CA LYS A 43 -18.06 0.39 -9.29
C LYS A 43 -19.20 0.62 -8.31
N ARG A 44 -19.05 0.23 -7.04
CA ARG A 44 -20.11 0.41 -6.03
C ARG A 44 -20.34 1.88 -5.69
N GLY A 45 -19.31 2.73 -5.80
CA GLY A 45 -19.42 4.16 -5.53
C GLY A 45 -19.72 4.52 -4.07
N ASN A 46 -19.83 3.54 -3.16
CA ASN A 46 -20.01 3.77 -1.73
C ASN A 46 -18.63 3.99 -1.09
N TYR A 47 -18.32 5.24 -0.78
CA TYR A 47 -17.12 5.63 -0.07
C TYR A 47 -17.48 6.50 1.15
N LYS A 48 -16.60 6.48 2.16
CA LYS A 48 -16.66 7.40 3.30
C LYS A 48 -15.45 8.31 3.21
N THR A 49 -15.67 9.61 3.09
CA THR A 49 -14.59 10.59 3.17
C THR A 49 -14.04 10.59 4.59
N ILE A 50 -12.73 10.46 4.71
CA ILE A 50 -12.02 10.46 6.00
C ILE A 50 -11.31 11.80 6.14
N ASP A 51 -11.57 12.50 7.24
CA ASP A 51 -10.78 13.67 7.64
C ASP A 51 -9.40 13.20 8.13
N PRO A 52 -8.29 13.64 7.51
CA PRO A 52 -6.95 13.34 7.98
C PRO A 52 -6.67 13.81 9.41
N GLU A 53 -7.31 14.89 9.85
CA GLU A 53 -7.11 15.48 11.18
C GLU A 53 -7.95 14.77 12.26
N ASP A 54 -9.00 14.03 11.86
CA ASP A 54 -9.81 13.22 12.76
C ASP A 54 -10.29 11.90 12.12
N VAL A 55 -9.32 11.01 11.91
CA VAL A 55 -9.54 9.70 11.29
C VAL A 55 -10.56 8.87 12.08
N TRP A 56 -10.49 8.88 13.42
CA TRP A 56 -11.36 8.06 14.26
C TRP A 56 -12.78 8.62 14.41
N GLY A 57 -12.94 9.95 14.49
CA GLY A 57 -14.26 10.58 14.42
C GLY A 57 -14.93 10.33 13.08
N SER A 58 -14.17 10.44 11.98
CA SER A 58 -14.66 10.14 10.63
C SER A 58 -15.13 8.69 10.46
N LEU A 59 -14.67 7.77 11.30
CA LEU A 59 -15.07 6.36 11.27
C LEU A 59 -16.16 6.00 12.30
N ASN A 60 -16.64 6.97 13.11
CA ASN A 60 -17.57 6.72 14.21
C ASN A 60 -17.04 5.70 15.23
N LEU A 61 -15.74 5.76 15.54
CA LEU A 61 -15.08 4.86 16.50
C LEU A 61 -14.77 5.54 17.85
N LYS A 62 -15.44 6.66 18.13
CA LYS A 62 -15.37 7.42 19.38
C LYS A 62 -16.56 7.12 20.28
#